data_AF-A0A1M7SG27-F1
#
_entry.id   AF-A0A1M7SG27-F1
#
_cell.length_a   1.000
_cell.length_b   1.000
_cell.length_c   1.000
_cell.angle_alpha   90.00
_cell.angle_beta   90.00
_cell.angle_gamma   90.00
#
_symmetry.space_group_name_H-M   'P 1'
#
loop_
_entity.id
_entity.type
_entity.pdbx_description
1 polymer ?
#
loop_
_entity_poly.entity_id
_entity_poly.type
_entity_poly.pdbx_seq_one_letter_code
_entity_poly.pdbx_strand_id
1 'polypeptide(L)' 'MFGIGMQELLIVLIIGLVLFGSSKLPEIGAGLGKAIRNFKRASSESDEIDVTPKQGKKDSDKEDKQA' A
#
# COMPACT_ATOMS: atom_id res chain seq x y z
N MET A 1 -21.09 -7.62 -26.53
CA MET A 1 -21.06 -8.50 -25.35
C MET A 1 -20.76 -7.65 -24.14
N PHE A 2 -21.66 -7.64 -23.15
CA PHE A 2 -21.56 -6.84 -21.93
C PHE A 2 -20.34 -7.31 -21.13
N GLY A 3 -19.27 -6.53 -21.14
CA GLY A 3 -18.13 -6.74 -20.24
C GLY A 3 -18.55 -6.40 -18.81
N ILE A 4 -17.87 -7.01 -17.84
CA ILE A 4 -18.04 -6.66 -16.42
C ILE A 4 -17.78 -5.16 -16.28
N GLY A 5 -18.85 -4.41 -16.07
CA GLY A 5 -18.82 -2.98 -15.81
C GLY A 5 -18.52 -2.69 -14.35
N MET A 6 -18.40 -1.40 -14.06
CA MET A 6 -18.17 -0.92 -12.69
C MET A 6 -19.28 -1.36 -11.73
N GLN A 7 -20.51 -1.49 -12.25
CA GLN A 7 -21.68 -1.87 -11.47
C GLN A 7 -21.65 -3.34 -11.06
N GLU A 8 -21.30 -4.27 -11.95
CA GLU A 8 -21.12 -5.68 -11.57
C GLU A 8 -19.95 -5.85 -10.58
N LEU A 9 -18.84 -5.13 -10.79
CA LEU A 9 -17.71 -5.15 -9.85
C LEU A 9 -18.10 -4.68 -8.45
N LEU A 10 -18.91 -3.62 -8.33
CA LEU A 10 -19.42 -3.14 -7.04
C LEU A 10 -20.31 -4.17 -6.35
N ILE A 11 -21.18 -4.87 -7.09
CA ILE A 11 -22.03 -5.93 -6.52
C ILE A 11 -21.16 -7.08 -5.99
N VAL A 12 -20.19 -7.53 -6.78
CA VAL A 12 -19.25 -8.58 -6.34
C VAL A 12 -18.45 -8.13 -5.12
N LEU A 13 -18.01 -6.87 -5.09
CA LEU A 13 -17.30 -6.29 -3.97
C LEU A 13 -18.17 -6.32 -2.70
N ILE A 14 -19.42 -5.88 -2.77
CA ILE A 14 -20.36 -5.91 -1.63
C ILE A 14 -20.55 -7.34 -1.12
N ILE A 15 -20.78 -8.31 -2.01
CA ILE A 15 -20.91 -9.73 -1.61
C ILE A 15 -19.63 -10.21 -0.94
N GLY A 16 -18.46 -9.88 -1.49
CA GLY A 16 -17.17 -10.19 -0.89
C GLY A 16 -17.00 -9.57 0.49
N LEU A 17 -17.40 -8.30 0.68
CA LEU A 17 -17.38 -7.64 1.99
C LEU A 17 -18.32 -8.31 3.00
N VAL A 18 -19.46 -8.84 2.58
CA VAL A 18 -20.37 -9.55 3.49
C VAL A 18 -19.77 -10.89 3.93
N LEU A 19 -19.13 -11.62 3.01
CA LEU A 19 -18.52 -12.92 3.31
C LEU A 19 -17.22 -12.80 4.14
N PHE A 20 -16.34 -11.88 3.74
CA PHE A 20 -15.01 -11.73 4.34
C PHE A 20 -14.97 -10.66 5.43
N GLY A 21 -15.94 -9.74 5.46
CA GLY A 21 -15.94 -8.57 6.32
C GLY A 21 -15.16 -7.39 5.72
N SER A 22 -15.58 -6.16 6.03
CA SER A 22 -14.93 -4.93 5.58
C SER A 22 -13.49 -4.77 6.10
N SER A 23 -13.14 -5.43 7.19
CA SER A 23 -11.79 -5.35 7.79
C SER A 23 -10.76 -6.25 7.11
N LYS A 24 -11.17 -7.37 6.50
CA LYS A 24 -10.22 -8.35 5.96
C LYS A 24 -9.63 -7.95 4.61
N LEU A 25 -10.39 -7.25 3.76
CA LEU A 25 -9.88 -6.78 2.47
C LEU A 25 -8.73 -5.77 2.62
N PRO A 26 -8.82 -4.73 3.47
CA PRO A 26 -7.69 -3.83 3.75
C PRO A 26 -6.50 -4.53 4.41
N GLU A 27 -6.74 -5.48 5.31
CA GLU A 27 -5.68 -6.23 6.00
C GLU A 27 -4.84 -7.05 5.01
N ILE A 28 -5.51 -7.80 4.13
CA ILE A 28 -4.87 -8.57 3.05
C ILE A 28 -4.17 -7.62 2.06
N GLY A 29 -4.84 -6.54 1.67
CA GLY A 29 -4.28 -5.51 0.78
C GLY A 29 -3.03 -4.85 1.33
N ALA A 30 -2.97 -4.58 2.64
CA ALA A 30 -1.80 -4.03 3.30
C ALA A 30 -0.62 -5.02 3.30
N GLY A 31 -0.88 -6.31 3.52
CA GLY A 31 0.12 -7.37 3.41
C GLY A 31 0.68 -7.50 1.99
N LEU A 32 -0.21 -7.64 1.00
CA LEU A 32 0.17 -7.72 -0.41
C LEU A 32 0.88 -6.44 -0.89
N GLY A 33 0.43 -5.27 -0.47
CA GLY A 33 1.05 -3.99 -0.83
C GLY A 33 2.49 -3.87 -0.30
N LYS A 34 2.74 -4.33 0.94
CA LYS A 34 4.10 -4.41 1.49
C LYS A 34 4.96 -5.40 0.70
N ALA A 35 4.41 -6.57 0.36
CA ALA A 35 5.12 -7.58 -0.42
C ALA A 35 5.48 -7.07 -1.82
N ILE A 36 4.53 -6.47 -2.55
CA ILE A 36 4.75 -5.88 -3.87
C ILE A 36 5.77 -4.74 -3.79
N ARG A 37 5.69 -3.88 -2.77
CA ARG A 37 6.65 -2.78 -2.57
C ARG A 37 8.07 -3.29 -2.33
N ASN A 38 8.23 -4.32 -1.50
CA ASN A 38 9.53 -4.92 -1.21
C ASN A 38 10.07 -5.68 -2.43
N PHE A 39 9.21 -6.42 -3.14
CA PHE A 39 9.56 -7.10 -4.39
C PHE A 39 10.04 -6.10 -5.44
N LYS A 40 9.31 -4.99 -5.63
CA LYS A 40 9.70 -3.93 -6.54
C LYS A 40 11.04 -3.30 -6.15
N ARG A 41 11.28 -3.05 -4.86
CA ARG A 41 12.56 -2.52 -4.37
C ARG A 41 13.71 -3.47 -4.68
N ALA A 42 13.60 -4.73 -4.28
CA ALA A 42 14.65 -5.74 -4.53
C ALA A 42 14.91 -5.94 -6.04
N SER A 43 13.85 -5.91 -6.85
CA SER A 43 13.96 -6.02 -8.31
C SER A 43 14.55 -4.78 -8.97
N SER A 44 14.42 -3.58 -8.37
CA SER A 44 15.02 -2.35 -8.89
C SER A 44 16.43 -2.09 -8.34
N GLU A 45 16.74 -2.60 -7.14
CA GLU A 45 18.02 -2.41 -6.46
C GLU A 45 19.10 -3.40 -6.94
N SER A 46 18.73 -4.42 -7.72
CA SER A 46 19.68 -5.33 -8.37
C SER A 46 20.51 -4.65 -9.48
N ASP A 47 20.09 -3.48 -9.99
CA ASP A 47 20.81 -2.72 -11.03
C ASP A 47 21.59 -1.52 -10.48
N GLU A 48 21.43 -1.14 -9.22
CA GLU A 48 22.12 0.01 -8.62
C GLU A 48 22.78 -0.40 -7.28
N ILE A 49 24.10 -0.65 -7.32
CA ILE A 49 24.93 -0.47 -6.12
C ILE A 49 24.97 1.04 -5.82
N ASP A 50 23.93 1.56 -5.18
CA ASP A 50 23.85 2.95 -4.75
C ASP A 50 24.57 3.11 -3.41
N VAL A 51 25.84 3.54 -3.48
CA VAL A 51 26.68 3.96 -2.34
C VAL A 51 26.24 5.32 -1.74
N THR A 52 25.08 5.85 -2.11
CA THR A 52 24.59 7.11 -1.55
C THR A 52 23.74 6.87 -0.31
N PRO A 53 24.16 7.34 0.89
CA PRO A 53 23.31 7.26 2.07
C PRO A 53 22.10 8.19 1.86
N LYS A 54 20.90 7.61 1.72
CA LYS A 54 19.65 8.38 1.68
C LYS A 54 19.39 9.04 3.03
N GLN A 55 19.93 10.26 3.15
CA GLN A 55 19.69 11.19 4.24
C GLN A 55 18.24 11.72 4.14
N GLY A 56 17.47 11.42 5.18
CA GLY A 56 16.41 12.29 5.70
C GLY A 56 15.05 12.32 4.97
N LYS A 57 13.99 12.03 5.72
CA LYS A 57 12.96 13.07 6.02
C LYS A 57 12.03 12.64 7.16
N LYS A 58 12.15 13.45 8.24
CA LYS A 58 11.09 13.98 9.12
C LYS A 58 10.36 12.99 10.04
N ASP A 59 11.00 12.70 11.16
CA ASP A 59 10.29 12.80 12.43
C ASP A 59 10.02 14.28 12.70
N SER A 60 8.74 14.55 12.94
CA SER A 60 8.22 15.85 13.33
C SER A 60 8.15 15.85 14.85
N ASP A 61 9.17 16.37 15.52
CA ASP A 61 8.99 16.81 16.89
C ASP A 61 8.46 18.24 16.88
N LYS A 62 7.23 18.30 17.38
CA LYS A 62 6.43 19.49 17.66
C LYS A 62 7.05 20.28 18.82
N GLU A 63 6.76 21.59 18.83
CA GLU A 63 6.40 22.41 20.01
C GLU A 63 7.33 22.30 21.24
N ASP A 64 7.95 23.34 21.79
CA ASP A 64 7.36 24.62 22.12
C ASP A 64 8.38 25.49 22.87
N LYS A 65 8.29 26.81 22.66
CA LYS A 65 8.54 27.92 23.62
C LYS A 65 9.98 28.28 24.06
N GLN A 66 10.41 29.41 23.51
CA GLN A 66 10.79 30.64 24.23
C GLN A 66 11.46 30.48 25.61
N ALA A 67 12.74 30.84 25.68
CA ALA A 67 13.35 31.59 26.77
C ALA A 67 14.63 32.27 26.27
#